data_AF-A0A2A2R3V2-F1
#
_entry.id   AF-A0A2A2R3V2-F1
#
_cell.length_a   1.000
_cell.length_b   1.000
_cell.length_c   1.000
_cell.angle_alpha   90.00
_cell.angle_beta   90.00
_cell.angle_gamma   90.00
#
_symmetry.space_group_name_H-M   'P 1'
#
loop_
_entity.id
_entity.type
_entity.pdbx_description
1 polymer ?
#
loop_
_entity_poly.entity_id
_entity_poly.type
_entity_poly.pdbx_seq_one_letter_code
_entity_poly.pdbx_strand_id
1 'polypeptide(L)'
;MKEGDLVEQRLRQKPQTRIGKNGLAEDLKLSRFQLYRRVKAQAGISPKQLAGKHRIEQACMLLKETPQSIAAIGVELGIDDANYFTRFFKLHTGHSPRAWRKQFAVAGKTESVSTPLPVAKSRVKAAAVLVEEDLPVHLL
;
A
#
# COMPACT_ATOMS: atom_id res chain seq x y z
N MET A 1 -9.49 24.01 -2.99
CA MET A 1 -8.96 22.63 -2.93
C MET A 1 -9.12 22.00 -4.30
N LYS A 2 -8.07 21.40 -4.86
CA LYS A 2 -8.19 20.70 -6.14
C LYS A 2 -8.76 19.30 -5.88
N GLU A 3 -9.66 18.80 -6.72
CA GLU A 3 -10.29 17.47 -6.57
C GLU A 3 -9.28 16.33 -6.43
N GLY A 4 -8.09 16.47 -7.00
CA GLY A 4 -7.08 15.43 -6.91
C GLY A 4 -6.40 15.34 -5.53
N ASP A 5 -6.37 16.44 -4.76
CA ASP A 5 -5.89 16.43 -3.36
C ASP A 5 -6.77 15.49 -2.50
N LEU A 6 -8.05 15.36 -2.86
CA LEU A 6 -9.01 14.48 -2.18
C LEU A 6 -8.70 12.99 -2.40
N VAL A 7 -8.19 12.63 -3.58
CA VAL A 7 -7.83 11.24 -3.92
C VAL A 7 -6.66 10.78 -3.06
N GLU A 8 -5.61 11.60 -3.00
CA GLU A 8 -4.41 11.32 -2.19
C GLU A 8 -4.75 11.31 -0.70
N GLN A 9 -5.52 12.29 -0.22
CA GLN A 9 -5.97 12.33 1.17
C GLN A 9 -6.77 11.08 1.55
N ARG A 10 -7.67 10.60 0.68
CA ARG A 10 -8.47 9.40 0.97
C ARG A 10 -7.60 8.16 1.04
N LEU A 11 -6.66 7.98 0.10
CA LEU A 11 -5.74 6.84 0.10
C LEU A 11 -4.82 6.83 1.32
N ARG A 12 -4.46 8.01 1.82
CA ARG A 12 -3.66 8.15 3.04
C ARG A 12 -4.47 7.80 4.29
N GLN A 13 -5.73 8.21 4.37
CA GLN A 13 -6.59 7.94 5.54
C GLN A 13 -7.09 6.49 5.59
N LYS A 14 -7.33 5.89 4.42
CA LYS A 14 -7.88 4.54 4.29
C LYS A 14 -7.09 3.75 3.24
N PRO A 15 -5.88 3.28 3.58
CA PRO A 15 -5.05 2.52 2.63
C PRO A 15 -5.69 1.20 2.16
N GLN A 16 -6.61 0.63 2.93
CA GLN A 16 -7.41 -0.55 2.57
C GLN A 16 -8.45 -0.27 1.48
N THR A 17 -8.71 0.99 1.13
CA THR A 17 -9.69 1.35 0.10
C THR A 17 -9.35 0.67 -1.24
N ARG A 18 -10.34 0.00 -1.82
CA ARG A 18 -10.26 -0.58 -3.17
C ARG A 18 -10.24 0.54 -4.20
N ILE A 19 -9.46 0.40 -5.27
CA ILE A 19 -9.28 1.45 -6.28
C ILE A 19 -10.31 1.35 -7.42
N GLY A 20 -10.81 0.14 -7.68
CA GLY A 20 -11.70 -0.18 -8.81
C GLY A 20 -13.18 0.08 -8.54
N LYS A 21 -14.03 -0.72 -9.19
CA LYS A 21 -15.49 -0.76 -8.98
C LYS A 21 -15.80 -1.04 -7.50
N ASN A 22 -16.82 -0.41 -6.92
CA ASN A 22 -17.17 -0.46 -5.50
C ASN A 22 -16.05 0.06 -4.57
N GLY A 23 -15.30 1.06 -5.04
CA GLY A 23 -14.14 1.61 -4.33
C GLY A 23 -13.98 3.10 -4.55
N LEU A 24 -12.74 3.57 -4.56
CA LEU A 24 -12.40 5.00 -4.64
C LEU A 24 -12.93 5.69 -5.91
N ALA A 25 -12.99 4.97 -7.03
CA ALA A 25 -13.55 5.52 -8.26
C ALA A 25 -15.04 5.85 -8.09
N GLU A 26 -15.79 4.98 -7.43
CA GLU A 26 -17.24 5.13 -7.23
C GLU A 26 -17.56 6.15 -6.14
N ASP A 27 -16.84 6.12 -5.02
CA ASP A 27 -16.92 7.11 -3.93
C ASP A 27 -16.75 8.55 -4.44
N LEU A 28 -15.89 8.74 -5.44
CA LEU A 28 -15.58 10.03 -6.03
C LEU A 28 -16.38 10.33 -7.29
N LYS A 29 -17.32 9.46 -7.69
CA LYS A 29 -18.10 9.56 -8.93
C LYS A 29 -17.22 9.75 -10.18
N LEU A 30 -16.07 9.08 -10.20
CA LEU A 30 -15.09 9.10 -11.28
C LEU A 30 -15.08 7.77 -12.04
N SER A 31 -14.88 7.83 -13.36
CA SER A 31 -14.48 6.64 -14.10
C SER A 31 -13.08 6.20 -13.71
N ARG A 32 -12.76 4.91 -13.89
CA ARG A 32 -11.40 4.38 -13.65
C ARG A 32 -10.31 5.15 -14.41
N PHE A 33 -10.61 5.56 -15.64
CA PHE A 33 -9.71 6.34 -16.48
C PHE A 33 -9.50 7.76 -15.94
N GLN A 34 -10.59 8.41 -15.49
CA GLN A 34 -10.54 9.71 -14.84
C GLN A 34 -9.73 9.69 -13.55
N LEU A 35 -9.93 8.68 -12.70
CA LEU A 35 -9.15 8.46 -11.48
C LEU A 35 -7.67 8.26 -11.82
N TYR A 36 -7.37 7.37 -12.79
CA TYR A 36 -6.01 7.12 -13.23
C TYR A 36 -5.31 8.38 -13.72
N ARG A 37 -5.93 9.12 -14.66
CA ARG A 37 -5.33 10.35 -15.21
C ARG A 37 -5.08 11.39 -14.14
N ARG A 38 -6.02 11.58 -13.21
CA ARG A 38 -5.88 12.54 -12.11
C ARG A 38 -4.72 12.18 -11.19
N VAL A 39 -4.67 10.93 -10.69
CA VAL A 39 -3.57 10.48 -9.82
C VAL A 39 -2.24 10.54 -10.55
N LYS A 40 -2.19 10.11 -11.81
CA LYS A 40 -0.97 10.15 -12.60
C LYS A 40 -0.47 11.57 -12.82
N ALA A 41 -1.36 12.53 -13.05
CA ALA A 41 -1.03 13.94 -13.22
C ALA A 41 -0.49 14.59 -11.95
N GLN A 42 -0.94 14.14 -10.77
CA GLN A 42 -0.52 14.73 -9.48
C GLN A 42 0.67 14.00 -8.84
N ALA A 43 0.56 12.68 -8.66
CA ALA A 43 1.53 11.87 -7.94
C ALA A 43 2.60 11.26 -8.85
N GLY A 44 2.45 11.37 -10.19
CA GLY A 44 3.38 10.79 -11.16
C GLY A 44 3.33 9.26 -11.25
N ILE A 45 2.50 8.59 -10.44
CA ILE A 45 2.36 7.13 -10.35
C ILE A 45 0.90 6.71 -10.53
N SER A 46 0.63 5.42 -10.75
CA SER A 46 -0.75 4.94 -10.87
C SER A 46 -1.48 4.93 -9.52
N PRO A 47 -2.82 4.99 -9.48
CA PRO A 47 -3.60 4.84 -8.26
C PRO A 47 -3.25 3.59 -7.44
N LYS A 48 -2.97 2.46 -8.09
CA LYS A 48 -2.58 1.21 -7.42
C LYS A 48 -1.21 1.33 -6.75
N GLN A 49 -0.26 2.00 -7.40
CA GLN A 49 1.07 2.27 -6.83
C GLN A 49 0.98 3.24 -5.65
N LEU A 50 0.16 4.27 -5.75
CA LEU A 50 -0.06 5.23 -4.67
C LEU A 50 -0.69 4.55 -3.45
N ALA A 51 -1.71 3.72 -3.66
CA ALA A 51 -2.30 2.91 -2.59
C ALA A 51 -1.28 1.96 -1.96
N GLY A 52 -0.46 1.29 -2.78
CA GLY A 52 0.65 0.45 -2.30
C GLY A 52 1.64 1.22 -1.42
N LYS A 53 2.02 2.43 -1.83
CA LYS A 53 2.90 3.32 -1.06
C LYS A 53 2.32 3.63 0.32
N HIS A 54 1.06 4.03 0.40
CA HIS A 54 0.44 4.33 1.70
C HIS A 54 0.24 3.08 2.57
N ARG A 55 -0.11 1.94 1.96
CA ARG A 55 -0.18 0.66 2.69
C ARG A 55 1.15 0.29 3.31
N ILE A 56 2.26 0.45 2.60
CA ILE A 56 3.57 0.10 3.16
C ILE A 56 4.01 1.08 4.26
N GLU A 57 3.75 2.37 4.09
CA GLU A 57 4.02 3.38 5.12
C GLU A 57 3.29 3.03 6.43
N GLN A 58 2.00 2.71 6.34
CA GLN A 58 1.19 2.36 7.50
C GLN A 58 1.58 0.98 8.08
N ALA A 59 1.90 -0.01 7.25
CA ALA A 59 2.45 -1.29 7.71
C ALA A 59 3.72 -1.10 8.53
N CYS A 60 4.63 -0.23 8.08
CA CYS A 60 5.87 0.05 8.79
C CYS A 60 5.61 0.67 10.17
N MET A 61 4.64 1.59 10.27
CA MET A 61 4.22 2.19 11.55
C MET A 61 3.61 1.14 12.47
N LEU A 62 2.61 0.38 12.02
CA LEU A 62 1.94 -0.65 12.82
C LEU A 62 2.92 -1.71 13.33
N LEU A 63 3.87 -2.14 12.50
CA LEU A 63 4.90 -3.11 12.91
C LEU A 63 5.84 -2.58 14.00
N LYS A 64 6.04 -1.25 14.06
CA LYS A 64 6.90 -0.57 15.04
C LYS A 64 6.16 -0.25 16.33
N GLU A 65 4.93 0.22 16.22
CA GLU A 65 4.18 0.84 17.31
C GLU A 65 3.24 -0.15 18.01
N THR A 66 2.89 -1.27 17.37
CA THR A 66 1.89 -2.20 17.92
C THR A 66 2.40 -3.65 18.00
N PRO A 67 1.90 -4.43 18.98
CA PRO A 67 2.15 -5.86 19.06
C PRO A 67 1.24 -6.69 18.13
N GLN A 68 0.44 -6.06 17.25
CA GLN A 68 -0.51 -6.77 16.38
C GLN A 68 0.19 -7.87 15.55
N SER A 69 -0.50 -8.97 15.29
CA SER A 69 0.07 -10.03 14.44
C SER A 69 0.28 -9.52 13.01
N ILE A 70 1.25 -10.11 12.30
CA ILE A 70 1.53 -9.77 10.89
C ILE A 70 0.27 -9.98 10.02
N ALA A 71 -0.52 -11.03 10.33
CA ALA A 71 -1.78 -11.30 9.65
C ALA A 71 -2.84 -10.21 9.93
N ALA A 72 -2.99 -9.78 11.18
CA ALA A 72 -3.94 -8.71 11.54
C ALA A 72 -3.60 -7.39 10.86
N ILE A 73 -2.31 -7.03 10.79
CA ILE A 73 -1.84 -5.84 10.06
C ILE A 73 -2.15 -5.96 8.56
N GLY A 74 -1.99 -7.15 7.98
CA GLY A 74 -2.38 -7.41 6.58
C GLY A 74 -3.85 -7.09 6.34
N VAL A 75 -4.74 -7.68 7.16
CA VAL A 75 -6.20 -7.49 7.06
C VAL A 75 -6.58 -6.01 7.22
N GLU A 76 -5.99 -5.32 8.19
CA GLU A 76 -6.23 -3.88 8.44
C GLU A 76 -5.89 -3.01 7.20
N LEU A 77 -4.88 -3.43 6.43
CA LEU A 77 -4.44 -2.76 5.21
C LEU A 77 -5.15 -3.25 3.94
N GLY A 78 -6.18 -4.10 4.10
CA GLY A 78 -6.96 -4.68 3.00
C GLY A 78 -6.22 -5.77 2.23
N ILE A 79 -5.36 -6.52 2.92
CA ILE A 79 -4.61 -7.67 2.41
C ILE A 79 -4.88 -8.88 3.31
N ASP A 80 -5.85 -9.70 2.93
CA ASP A 80 -6.33 -10.80 3.78
C ASP A 80 -5.37 -12.00 3.81
N ASP A 81 -4.55 -12.16 2.77
CA ASP A 81 -3.52 -13.19 2.69
C ASP A 81 -2.20 -12.71 3.33
N ALA A 82 -1.84 -13.31 4.47
CA ALA A 82 -0.62 -13.00 5.21
C ALA A 82 0.68 -13.32 4.43
N ASN A 83 0.68 -14.34 3.57
CA ASN A 83 1.81 -14.66 2.71
C ASN A 83 1.97 -13.61 1.61
N TYR A 84 0.86 -13.19 1.01
CA TYR A 84 0.87 -12.10 0.05
C TYR A 84 1.31 -10.78 0.70
N PHE A 85 0.82 -10.47 1.91
CA PHE A 85 1.28 -9.31 2.68
C PHE A 85 2.79 -9.35 2.93
N THR A 86 3.33 -10.51 3.32
CA THR A 86 4.77 -10.68 3.57
C THR A 86 5.59 -10.41 2.31
N ARG A 87 5.15 -10.93 1.15
CA ARG A 87 5.80 -10.68 -0.15
C ARG A 87 5.69 -9.22 -0.54
N PHE A 88 4.51 -8.63 -0.41
CA PHE A 88 4.25 -7.21 -0.66
C PHE A 88 5.17 -6.32 0.19
N PHE A 89 5.26 -6.59 1.48
CA PHE A 89 6.07 -5.83 2.42
C PHE A 89 7.57 -5.94 2.07
N LYS A 90 8.05 -7.16 1.82
CA LYS A 90 9.44 -7.41 1.42
C LYS A 90 9.79 -6.75 0.09
N LEU A 91 8.87 -6.76 -0.87
CA LEU A 91 9.06 -6.10 -2.16
C LEU A 91 9.28 -4.60 -2.02
N HIS A 92 8.58 -3.95 -1.08
CA HIS A 92 8.67 -2.50 -0.88
C HIS A 92 9.76 -2.06 0.10
N THR A 93 10.15 -2.90 1.06
CA THR A 93 11.10 -2.53 2.15
C THR A 93 12.42 -3.29 2.11
N GLY A 94 12.52 -4.35 1.31
CA GLY A 94 13.65 -5.29 1.30
C GLY A 94 13.65 -6.29 2.45
N HIS A 95 12.84 -6.10 3.49
CA HIS A 95 12.86 -6.89 4.72
C HIS A 95 11.52 -7.62 4.92
N SER A 96 11.51 -8.75 5.63
CA SER A 96 10.22 -9.35 6.04
C SER A 96 9.57 -8.51 7.15
N PRO A 97 8.23 -8.53 7.30
CA PRO A 97 7.56 -7.84 8.40
C PRO A 97 8.11 -8.24 9.78
N ARG A 98 8.44 -9.52 9.95
CA ARG A 98 9.03 -10.05 11.19
C ARG A 98 10.43 -9.51 11.44
N ALA A 99 11.27 -9.45 10.41
CA ALA A 99 12.62 -8.88 10.51
C ALA A 99 12.56 -7.38 10.82
N TRP A 100 11.66 -6.65 10.14
CA TRP A 100 11.41 -5.23 10.41
C TRP A 100 10.99 -5.00 11.87
N ARG A 101 10.02 -5.75 12.37
CA ARG A 101 9.62 -5.66 13.78
C ARG A 101 10.78 -5.95 14.72
N LYS A 102 11.62 -6.96 14.46
CA LYS A 102 12.77 -7.25 15.32
C LYS A 102 13.81 -6.11 15.32
N GLN A 103 13.99 -5.42 14.20
CA GLN A 103 14.94 -4.32 14.06
C GLN A 103 14.45 -3.02 14.71
N PHE A 104 13.13 -2.78 14.73
CA PHE A 104 12.55 -1.51 15.17
C PHE A 104 11.60 -1.62 16.37
N ALA A 105 11.34 -2.82 16.90
CA ALA A 105 10.68 -2.98 18.19
C ALA A 105 11.58 -2.31 19.23
N VAL A 106 11.13 -1.16 19.70
CA VAL A 106 11.88 -0.27 20.58
C VAL A 106 12.27 -1.03 21.86
N ALA A 107 13.52 -1.48 21.93
CA ALA A 107 14.27 -1.41 23.18
C ALA A 107 14.70 0.06 23.31
N GLY A 108 14.19 0.75 24.32
CA GLY A 108 14.24 2.22 24.46
C GLY A 108 15.62 2.86 24.28
N LYS A 109 15.99 3.18 23.05
CA LYS A 109 16.97 4.22 22.73
C LYS A 109 16.42 5.10 21.62
N THR A 110 16.05 6.30 22.04
CA THR A 110 15.97 7.52 21.25
C THR A 110 17.15 7.61 20.29
N GLU A 111 16.88 7.59 18.99
CA GLU A 111 17.55 8.48 18.03
C GLU A 111 16.79 8.48 16.71
N SER A 112 16.33 9.68 16.38
CA SER A 112 15.63 10.06 15.17
C SER A 112 16.55 9.99 13.95
N VAL A 113 16.25 9.13 12.99
CA VAL A 113 16.59 9.39 11.59
C VAL A 113 15.38 9.11 10.71
N SER A 114 14.74 10.23 10.33
CA SER A 114 13.95 10.36 9.13
C SER A 114 14.78 9.86 7.94
N THR A 115 14.39 8.74 7.33
CA THR A 115 14.79 8.46 5.95
C THR A 115 13.52 8.19 5.16
N PRO A 116 13.23 8.99 4.12
CA PRO A 116 12.18 8.66 3.17
C PRO A 116 12.48 7.27 2.63
N LEU A 117 11.46 6.40 2.51
CA LEU A 117 11.61 5.16 1.77
C LEU A 117 12.37 5.48 0.47
N PRO A 118 13.55 4.90 0.21
CA PRO A 118 14.11 4.96 -1.12
C PRO A 118 13.08 4.23 -1.97
N VAL A 119 12.29 4.99 -2.74
CA VAL A 119 11.50 4.44 -3.84
C VAL A 119 12.55 3.97 -4.84
N ALA A 120 13.10 2.79 -4.59
CA ALA A 120 14.12 2.20 -5.40
C ALA A 120 13.51 2.07 -6.80
N LYS A 121 14.03 2.89 -7.72
CA LYS A 121 13.80 2.79 -9.15
C LYS A 121 14.43 1.47 -9.60
N SER A 122 13.80 0.34 -9.32
CA SER A 122 14.25 -0.93 -9.86
C SER A 122 13.52 -1.17 -11.17
N ARG A 123 14.26 -0.90 -12.25
CA ARG A 123 13.97 -1.38 -13.59
C ARG A 123 13.70 -2.87 -13.51
N VAL A 124 12.45 -3.30 -13.67
CA VAL A 124 12.18 -4.71 -13.97
C VAL A 124 12.25 -4.85 -15.49
N LYS A 125 13.39 -5.35 -15.99
CA LYS A 125 13.38 -6.03 -17.30
C LYS A 125 12.90 -7.46 -17.05
N ALA A 126 11.84 -7.82 -17.76
CA ALA A 126 11.45 -9.15 -18.20
C ALA A 126 11.49 -10.28 -17.15
N ALA A 127 10.34 -10.53 -16.51
CA ALA A 127 9.85 -11.87 -16.28
C ALA A 127 8.32 -11.80 -16.32
N ALA A 128 7.74 -12.50 -17.29
CA ALA A 128 6.32 -12.59 -17.51
C ALA A 128 5.60 -13.09 -16.25
N VAL A 129 4.66 -12.32 -15.73
CA VAL A 129 3.43 -12.86 -15.18
C VAL A 129 2.32 -11.88 -15.57
N LEU A 130 1.63 -12.21 -16.66
CA LEU A 130 0.24 -11.84 -16.81
C LEU A 130 -0.47 -12.43 -15.58
N VAL A 131 -0.80 -11.58 -14.61
CA VAL A 131 -1.93 -11.85 -13.72
C VAL A 131 -3.01 -10.86 -14.14
N GLU A 132 -3.56 -11.11 -15.33
CA GLU A 132 -4.99 -10.90 -15.53
C GLU A 132 -5.69 -12.04 -14.80
N GLU A 133 -5.87 -11.93 -13.49
CA GLU A 133 -6.77 -12.83 -12.78
C GLU A 133 -7.91 -11.99 -12.24
N ASP A 134 -8.98 -12.04 -13.02
CA ASP A 134 -10.36 -11.87 -12.62
C ASP A 134 -10.65 -12.84 -11.46
N LEU A 135 -10.22 -12.49 -10.24
CA LEU A 135 -10.57 -13.27 -9.06
C LEU A 135 -11.94 -12.80 -8.52
N PRO A 136 -12.92 -13.70 -8.47
CA PRO A 136 -14.33 -13.37 -8.34
C PRO A 136 -14.62 -12.76 -6.96
N VAL A 137 -15.28 -11.61 -7.00
CA VAL A 137 -16.04 -11.09 -5.86
C VAL A 137 -17.23 -12.03 -5.61
N HIS A 138 -17.14 -12.79 -4.51
CA HIS A 138 -18.25 -13.44 -3.79
C HIS A 138 -19.39 -14.05 -4.63
N LEU A 139 -19.39 -15.38 -4.75
CA LEU A 139 -20.64 -16.13 -4.87
C LEU A 139 -20.53 -17.44 -4.06
N LEU A 140 -21.08 -17.40 -2.85
CA LEU A 140 -22.02 -18.37 -2.26
C LEU A 140 -22.72 -17.67 -1.10
#